data_AF-A0A387G1C9-F1
#
_entry.id   AF-A0A387G1C9-F1
#
_cell.length_a   1.000
_cell.length_b   1.000
_cell.length_c   1.000
_cell.angle_alpha   90.00
_cell.angle_beta   90.00
_cell.angle_gamma   90.00
#
_symmetry.space_group_name_H-M   'P 1'
#
loop_
_entity.id
_entity.type
_entity.pdbx_description
1 polymer ?
#
loop_
_entity_poly.entity_id
_entity_poly.type
_entity_poly.pdbx_seq_one_letter_code
_entity_poly.pdbx_strand_id
1 'polypeptide(L)' 'MTTTNEIAEKIAADHNLSKAQSKTIVEAVFASITAAATSGAEITFQPGKPLKDALNK' A
#
# COMPACT_ATOMS: atom_id res chain seq x y z
N MET A 1 -4.05 7.95 13.75
CA MET A 1 -3.13 8.11 12.62
C MET A 1 -2.55 6.74 12.35
N THR A 2 -2.67 6.21 11.13
CA THR A 2 -2.06 4.92 10.77
C THR A 2 -0.65 5.15 10.27
N THR A 3 0.30 4.36 10.77
CA THR A 3 1.73 4.42 10.45
C THR A 3 2.12 3.35 9.43
N THR A 4 3.26 3.55 8.76
CA THR A 4 3.87 2.56 7.85
C THR A 4 4.05 1.19 8.51
N ASN A 5 4.38 1.20 9.81
CA ASN A 5 4.63 -0.02 10.57
C ASN A 5 3.32 -0.79 10.84
N GLU A 6 2.23 -0.09 11.13
CA GLU A 6 0.89 -0.70 11.26
C GLU A 6 0.38 -1.27 9.92
N ILE A 7 0.66 -0.60 8.80
CA ILE A 7 0.34 -1.13 7.46
C ILE A 7 1.14 -2.43 7.18
N ALA A 8 2.44 -2.44 7.49
CA ALA A 8 3.29 -3.62 7.29
C ALA A 8 2.84 -4.80 8.17
N GLU A 9 2.41 -4.56 9.40
CA GLU A 9 1.87 -5.60 10.29
C GLU A 9 0.57 -6.19 9.75
N LYS A 10 -0.33 -5.34 9.22
CA LYS A 10 -1.57 -5.81 8.59
C LYS A 10 -1.29 -6.69 7.37
N ILE A 11 -0.37 -6.29 6.50
CA ILE A 11 0.04 -7.08 5.33
C ILE A 11 0.70 -8.40 5.75
N ALA A 12 1.55 -8.39 6.77
CA ALA A 12 2.18 -9.60 7.29
C ALA A 12 1.14 -10.63 7.74
N ALA A 13 0.12 -10.19 8.47
CA ALA A 13 -0.96 -11.03 8.96
C ALA A 13 -1.84 -11.56 7.81
N ASP A 14 -2.23 -10.70 6.88
CA ASP A 14 -3.18 -11.04 5.80
C ASP A 14 -2.55 -11.96 4.73
N HIS A 15 -1.23 -11.87 4.54
CA HIS A 15 -0.52 -12.59 3.47
C HIS A 15 0.49 -13.62 3.98
N ASN A 16 0.49 -13.91 5.29
CA ASN A 16 1.39 -14.87 5.93
C ASN A 16 2.89 -14.62 5.60
N LEU A 17 3.30 -13.35 5.67
CA LEU A 17 4.67 -12.91 5.42
C LEU A 17 5.39 -12.63 6.74
N SER A 18 6.72 -12.71 6.74
CA SER A 18 7.49 -12.20 7.88
C SER A 18 7.37 -10.68 7.98
N LYS A 19 7.50 -10.16 9.21
CA LYS A 19 7.48 -8.71 9.47
C LYS A 19 8.53 -7.95 8.65
N ALA A 20 9.70 -8.54 8.44
CA ALA A 20 10.75 -7.96 7.62
C ALA A 20 10.32 -7.84 6.15
N GLN A 21 9.78 -8.91 5.57
CA GLN A 21 9.29 -8.91 4.18
C GLN A 21 8.19 -7.85 3.99
N SER A 22 7.23 -7.77 4.91
CA SER A 22 6.15 -6.78 4.79
C SER A 22 6.64 -5.34 4.90
N LYS A 23 7.62 -5.05 5.77
CA LYS A 23 8.24 -3.71 5.83
C LYS A 23 8.89 -3.35 4.50
N THR A 24 9.69 -4.25 3.94
CA THR A 24 10.37 -4.04 2.65
C THR A 24 9.36 -3.78 1.53
N ILE A 25 8.24 -4.52 1.47
CA ILE A 25 7.20 -4.30 0.47
C ILE A 25 6.58 -2.91 0.62
N VAL A 26 6.20 -2.53 1.85
CA VAL A 26 5.56 -1.23 2.10
C VAL A 26 6.52 -0.08 1.74
N GLU A 27 7.78 -0.15 2.16
CA GLU A 27 8.81 0.84 1.82
C GLU A 27 9.01 0.96 0.31
N ALA A 28 9.10 -0.17 -0.40
CA ALA A 28 9.27 -0.19 -1.86
C ALA A 28 8.08 0.44 -2.60
N VAL A 29 6.85 0.21 -2.13
CA VAL A 29 5.65 0.83 -2.69
C VAL A 29 5.68 2.35 -2.52
N PHE A 30 5.97 2.85 -1.32
CA PHE A 30 6.06 4.29 -1.07
C PHE A 30 7.23 4.96 -1.82
N ALA A 31 8.36 4.28 -1.95
CA ALA A 31 9.48 4.76 -2.76
C ALA A 31 9.08 4.89 -4.24
N SER A 32 8.37 3.88 -4.78
CA SER A 32 7.91 3.89 -6.18
C SER A 32 6.89 5.00 -6.44
N ILE A 33 5.96 5.22 -5.50
CA ILE A 33 4.98 6.32 -5.56
C ILE A 33 5.70 7.68 -5.53
N THR A 34 6.66 7.83 -4.62
CA THR A 34 7.44 9.08 -4.49
C THR A 34 8.22 9.35 -5.77
N ALA A 35 8.88 8.34 -6.34
CA ALA A 35 9.60 8.47 -7.60
C ALA A 35 8.67 8.93 -8.74
N ALA A 36 7.53 8.27 -8.92
CA ALA A 36 6.55 8.64 -9.94
C ALA A 36 6.01 10.07 -9.75
N ALA A 37 5.71 10.46 -8.52
CA ALA A 37 5.24 11.81 -8.21
C ALA A 37 6.30 12.87 -8.52
N THR A 38 7.56 12.61 -8.17
CA THR A 38 8.68 13.53 -8.45
C THR A 38 9.03 13.63 -9.93
N SER A 39 8.75 12.58 -10.72
CA SER A 39 8.95 12.60 -12.17
C SER A 39 7.79 13.23 -12.93
N GLY A 40 6.74 13.70 -12.24
CA GLY A 40 5.52 14.22 -12.86
C GLY A 40 4.69 13.15 -13.57
N ALA A 41 4.90 11.87 -13.26
CA ALA A 41 4.11 10.79 -13.83
C ALA A 41 2.73 10.73 -13.15
N GLU A 42 1.68 10.45 -13.93
CA GLU A 42 0.35 10.24 -13.39
C GLU A 42 0.28 8.91 -12.64
N ILE A 43 -0.14 8.96 -11.38
CA ILE A 43 -0.30 7.78 -10.54
C ILE A 43 -1.79 7.44 -10.49
N THR A 44 -2.18 6.38 -11.18
CA THR A 44 -3.56 5.85 -11.12
C THR A 44 -3.66 4.79 -10.02
N PHE A 45 -4.41 5.07 -8.96
CA PHE A 45 -4.74 4.09 -7.92
C PHE A 45 -6.10 3.45 -8.17
N GLN A 46 -6.12 2.12 -8.30
CA GLN A 46 -7.35 1.34 -8.38
C GLN A 46 -7.77 0.88 -6.97
N PRO A 47 -8.92 1.35 -6.44
CA PRO A 47 -9.35 0.92 -5.11
C PRO A 47 -9.65 -0.58 -5.09
N GLY A 48 -9.44 -1.21 -3.92
CA GLY A 48 -9.75 -2.61 -3.70
C GLY A 48 -11.26 -2.89 -3.87
N LYS A 49 -11.60 -4.13 -4.24
CA LYS A 49 -12.99 -4.58 -4.43
C LYS A 49 -13.93 -4.14 -3.29
N PRO A 50 -13.59 -4.31 -1.99
CA PRO A 50 -14.50 -3.91 -0.91
C PRO A 50 -14.84 -2.42 -0.90
N LEU A 51 -13.87 -1.55 -1.25
CA LEU A 51 -14.09 -0.11 -1.33
C LEU A 51 -14.92 0.26 -2.57
N LYS A 52 -14.68 -0.41 -3.71
CA LYS A 52 -15.51 -0.27 -4.91
C LYS A 52 -16.97 -0.63 -4.60
N ASP A 53 -17.20 -1.79 -3.98
CA ASP A 53 -18.54 -2.26 -3.61
C ASP A 53 -19.24 -1.32 -2.63
N ALA A 54 -18.51 -0.67 -1.72
CA ALA A 54 -19.07 0.29 -0.77
C ALA A 54 -19.45 1.64 -1.39
N LEU A 55 -18.77 2.06 -2.46
CA LEU A 55 -19.01 3.33 -3.17
C LEU A 55 -20.08 3.21 -4.27
N ASN A 56 -20.36 2.00 -4.76
CA ASN A 56 -21.37 1.73 -5.78
C ASN A 56 -22.79 1.55 -5.21
N LYS A 57 -23.10 2.14 -4.05
CA LYS A 57 -24.44 2.13 -3.44
C LYS A 57 -25.29 3.32 -3.88
#